data_AF-A0A420E2T0-F1
#
_entry.id   AF-A0A420E2T0-F1
#
_cell.length_a   1.000
_cell.length_b   1.000
_cell.length_c   1.000
_cell.angle_alpha   90.00
_cell.angle_beta   90.00
_cell.angle_gamma   90.00
#
_symmetry.space_group_name_H-M   'P 1'
#
loop_
_entity.id
_entity.type
_entity.pdbx_description
1 polymer ?
#
loop_
_entity_poly.entity_id
_entity_poly.type
_entity_poly.pdbx_seq_one_letter_code
_entity_poly.pdbx_strand_id
1 'polypeptide(L)'
;MNFSLYIAKRYLFSKTSTNAINIITAIAVFGVVVGALALFVVLSGFSGLKTFSDSLLNASDPDIKITATQGKSFEYSTKLHEILQQEEDVKAYSKVVEERVFLKYKDRDHIAQIKGVDANYSSIIPADSILTVGTWIDEQYENTAVVGYGISYKLSLGIFNFGEPLQILVPKPGKGFINANNAFRSVSTQVVGVYTGSEEFQNKYVFTELSLAQELLGYKENQITGVELALKKGVDLDSFQEKLQAALGEDLKVQTRAQLNTLYYKVINTENFISYLIFTLIVAIALFNVIGSIIMMIIDKRKNLKTLFNLGSSVEEIKKIFIYQGFLLTLVGMAIGLILGVLLVLVQQRFELLMITESLAYPVEFRLVNLLVVIVTISALGYLSAKIASSRISIAFIEK
;
A
#
# COMPACT_ATOMS: atom_id res chain seq x y z
N MET A 1 -18.54 40.33 -17.87
CA MET A 1 -19.07 39.79 -16.60
C MET A 1 -20.04 38.65 -16.96
N ASN A 2 -19.84 37.41 -16.50
CA ASN A 2 -20.70 36.29 -16.90
C ASN A 2 -22.07 36.40 -16.19
N PHE A 3 -23.11 36.79 -16.94
CA PHE A 3 -24.47 37.03 -16.47
C PHE A 3 -25.03 35.86 -15.65
N SER A 4 -24.91 34.63 -16.18
CA SER A 4 -25.44 33.43 -15.53
C SER A 4 -24.75 33.14 -14.19
N LEU A 5 -23.44 33.36 -14.10
CA LEU A 5 -22.68 33.17 -12.86
C LEU A 5 -23.04 34.22 -11.79
N TYR A 6 -23.24 35.47 -12.20
CA TYR A 6 -23.66 36.56 -11.30
C TYR A 6 -25.00 36.25 -10.63
N ILE A 7 -25.98 35.80 -11.41
CA ILE A 7 -27.29 35.40 -10.87
C ILE A 7 -27.18 34.14 -10.01
N ALA A 8 -26.40 33.14 -10.44
CA ALA A 8 -26.22 31.89 -9.69
C ALA A 8 -25.68 32.14 -8.28
N LYS A 9 -24.66 33.00 -8.13
CA LYS A 9 -24.11 33.36 -6.81
C LYS A 9 -25.15 34.05 -5.93
N ARG A 10 -25.99 34.91 -6.51
CA ARG A 10 -27.07 35.57 -5.75
C ARG A 10 -28.14 34.57 -5.31
N TYR A 11 -28.49 33.61 -6.16
CA TYR A 11 -29.49 32.59 -5.82
C TYR A 11 -29.01 31.62 -4.74
N LEU A 12 -27.70 31.34 -4.66
CA LEU A 12 -27.11 30.52 -3.61
C LEU A 12 -27.37 31.08 -2.19
N PHE A 13 -27.32 32.41 -2.02
CA PHE A 13 -27.48 33.08 -0.71
C PHE A 13 -28.85 33.75 -0.52
N SER A 14 -29.74 33.71 -1.52
CA SER A 14 -31.05 34.34 -1.42
C SER A 14 -32.01 33.48 -0.60
N LYS A 15 -32.75 34.10 0.34
CA LYS A 15 -33.83 33.42 1.07
C LYS A 15 -34.88 32.92 0.08
N THR A 16 -35.29 31.66 0.21
CA THR A 16 -36.37 31.04 -0.58
C THR A 16 -37.73 31.38 0.04
N SER A 17 -38.80 31.19 -0.73
CA SER A 17 -40.16 31.56 -0.30
C SER A 17 -40.71 30.69 0.84
N THR A 18 -40.16 29.47 1.02
CA THR A 18 -40.59 28.51 2.02
C THR A 18 -39.41 27.87 2.75
N ASN A 19 -39.52 27.71 4.06
CA ASN A 19 -38.47 27.07 4.87
C ASN A 19 -38.17 25.62 4.44
N ALA A 20 -39.16 24.91 3.88
CA ALA A 20 -38.99 23.54 3.39
C ALA A 20 -37.87 23.42 2.34
N ILE A 21 -37.74 24.40 1.44
CA ILE A 21 -36.71 24.37 0.39
C ILE A 21 -35.32 24.53 1.01
N ASN A 22 -35.16 25.44 1.96
CA ASN A 22 -33.89 25.63 2.67
C ASN A 22 -33.46 24.36 3.41
N ILE A 23 -34.41 23.61 4.00
CA ILE A 23 -34.13 22.33 4.67
C ILE A 23 -33.66 21.29 3.66
N ILE A 24 -34.34 21.15 2.52
CA ILE A 24 -33.94 20.19 1.46
C ILE A 24 -32.54 20.54 0.94
N THR A 25 -32.24 21.82 0.72
CA THR A 25 -30.91 22.27 0.30
C THR A 25 -29.85 22.01 1.36
N ALA A 26 -30.15 22.22 2.64
CA ALA A 26 -29.24 21.90 3.74
C ALA A 26 -28.94 20.39 3.81
N ILE A 27 -29.96 19.54 3.66
CA ILE A 27 -29.78 18.07 3.62
C ILE A 27 -28.92 17.66 2.41
N ALA A 28 -29.16 18.27 1.24
CA ALA A 28 -28.37 17.98 0.04
C ALA A 28 -26.89 18.39 0.22
N VAL A 29 -26.63 19.58 0.75
CA VAL A 29 -25.25 20.03 1.08
C VAL A 29 -24.61 19.11 2.11
N PHE A 30 -25.33 18.75 3.16
CA PHE A 30 -24.84 17.83 4.19
C PHE A 30 -24.45 16.47 3.60
N GLY A 31 -25.24 15.93 2.67
CA GLY A 31 -24.89 14.71 1.95
C GLY A 31 -23.58 14.83 1.18
N VAL A 32 -23.34 15.96 0.51
CA VAL A 32 -22.06 16.23 -0.18
C VAL A 32 -20.91 16.37 0.82
N VAL A 33 -21.12 17.04 1.95
CA VAL A 33 -20.11 17.19 3.03
C VAL A 33 -19.68 15.82 3.54
N VAL A 34 -20.63 14.97 3.91
CA VAL A 34 -20.35 13.62 4.41
C VAL A 34 -19.67 12.77 3.35
N GLY A 35 -20.13 12.83 2.10
CA GLY A 35 -19.50 12.11 0.99
C GLY A 35 -18.05 12.54 0.74
N ALA A 36 -17.78 13.84 0.72
CA ALA A 36 -16.43 14.39 0.55
C ALA A 36 -15.49 14.02 1.70
N LEU A 37 -15.97 14.16 2.94
CA LEU A 37 -15.25 13.76 4.14
C LEU A 37 -14.90 12.27 4.08
N ALA A 38 -15.90 11.41 3.85
CA ALA A 38 -15.72 9.97 3.88
C ALA A 38 -14.75 9.48 2.78
N LEU A 39 -14.92 9.96 1.54
CA LEU A 39 -14.04 9.62 0.44
C LEU A 39 -12.58 10.04 0.73
N PHE A 40 -12.37 11.24 1.28
CA PHE A 40 -11.04 11.72 1.62
C PHE A 40 -10.37 10.91 2.76
N VAL A 41 -11.12 10.63 3.82
CA VAL A 41 -10.63 9.87 4.98
C VAL A 41 -10.23 8.45 4.56
N VAL A 42 -11.04 7.78 3.75
CA VAL A 42 -10.75 6.41 3.31
C VAL A 42 -9.52 6.35 2.41
N LEU A 43 -9.40 7.25 1.44
CA LEU A 43 -8.20 7.31 0.59
C LEU A 43 -6.93 7.58 1.42
N SER A 44 -7.04 8.44 2.44
CA SER A 44 -5.94 8.74 3.37
C SER A 44 -5.59 7.55 4.27
N GLY A 45 -6.58 6.80 4.73
CA GLY A 45 -6.40 5.56 5.48
C GLY A 45 -5.68 4.48 4.66
N PHE A 46 -6.13 4.22 3.42
CA PHE A 46 -5.45 3.26 2.54
C PHE A 46 -4.04 3.69 2.15
N SER A 47 -3.81 5.00 1.97
CA SER A 47 -2.47 5.53 1.71
C SER A 47 -1.55 5.29 2.91
N GLY A 48 -2.03 5.56 4.12
CA GLY A 48 -1.29 5.31 5.36
C GLY A 48 -1.00 3.83 5.57
N LEU A 49 -2.01 2.98 5.37
CA LEU A 49 -1.84 1.53 5.45
C LEU A 49 -0.80 1.05 4.43
N LYS A 50 -0.86 1.52 3.18
CA LYS A 50 0.13 1.18 2.15
C LYS A 50 1.55 1.58 2.56
N THR A 51 1.74 2.78 3.09
CA THR A 51 3.07 3.24 3.55
C THR A 51 3.59 2.42 4.74
N PHE A 52 2.72 2.15 5.71
CA PHE A 52 3.05 1.30 6.85
C PHE A 52 3.46 -0.11 6.38
N SER A 53 2.64 -0.69 5.51
CA SER A 53 2.88 -1.95 4.83
C SER A 53 4.21 -2.00 4.07
N ASP A 54 4.51 -0.97 3.27
CA ASP A 54 5.77 -0.85 2.53
C ASP A 54 6.95 -0.81 3.52
N SER A 55 6.82 -0.10 4.64
CA SER A 55 7.88 -0.04 5.66
C SER A 55 8.19 -1.40 6.29
N LEU A 56 7.19 -2.27 6.44
CA LEU A 56 7.39 -3.64 6.92
C LEU A 56 8.16 -4.49 5.91
N LEU A 57 7.84 -4.36 4.61
CA LEU A 57 8.58 -5.03 3.54
C LEU A 57 10.02 -4.50 3.42
N ASN A 58 10.23 -3.20 3.62
CA ASN A 58 11.58 -2.60 3.59
C ASN A 58 12.50 -3.16 4.69
N ALA A 59 11.93 -3.61 5.81
CA ALA A 59 12.69 -4.19 6.91
C ALA A 59 13.06 -5.66 6.66
N SER A 60 12.35 -6.35 5.77
CA SER A 60 12.50 -7.79 5.53
C SER A 60 13.10 -8.17 4.17
N ASP A 61 12.83 -7.38 3.14
CA ASP A 61 13.18 -7.69 1.76
C ASP A 61 14.17 -6.67 1.17
N PRO A 62 15.11 -7.14 0.33
CA PRO A 62 16.06 -6.26 -0.33
C PRO A 62 15.39 -5.39 -1.39
N ASP A 63 16.09 -4.35 -1.84
CA ASP A 63 15.62 -3.50 -2.92
C ASP A 63 15.56 -4.26 -4.26
N ILE A 64 16.61 -5.04 -4.54
CA ILE A 64 16.71 -5.93 -5.69
C ILE A 64 17.17 -7.31 -5.24
N LYS A 65 16.62 -8.35 -5.85
CA LYS A 65 17.06 -9.73 -5.69
C LYS A 65 17.31 -10.37 -7.05
N ILE A 66 18.48 -10.95 -7.21
CA ILE A 66 18.89 -11.72 -8.39
C ILE A 66 18.73 -13.20 -8.04
N THR A 67 18.00 -13.96 -8.85
CA THR A 67 17.83 -15.41 -8.70
C THR A 67 18.07 -16.12 -10.03
N ALA A 68 18.19 -17.45 -10.02
CA ALA A 68 18.27 -18.22 -11.25
C ALA A 68 16.91 -18.22 -11.99
N THR A 69 16.93 -18.06 -13.31
CA THR A 69 15.72 -18.23 -14.14
C THR A 69 15.30 -19.70 -14.20
N GLN A 70 16.27 -20.62 -14.21
CA GLN A 70 16.06 -22.06 -14.19
C GLN A 70 16.78 -22.72 -13.01
N GLY A 71 16.09 -23.64 -12.33
CA GLY A 71 16.63 -24.31 -11.14
C GLY A 71 16.47 -23.49 -9.86
N LYS A 72 17.11 -23.96 -8.78
CA LYS A 72 17.05 -23.33 -7.44
C LYS A 72 18.30 -22.54 -7.07
N SER A 73 19.40 -22.75 -7.79
CA SER A 73 20.70 -22.15 -7.50
C SER A 73 21.50 -21.95 -8.79
N PHE A 74 22.50 -21.08 -8.71
CA PHE A 74 23.45 -20.79 -9.78
C PHE A 74 24.85 -20.60 -9.20
N GLU A 75 25.88 -20.68 -10.04
CA GLU A 75 27.24 -20.39 -9.62
C GLU A 75 27.49 -18.87 -9.70
N TYR A 76 27.95 -18.29 -8.60
CA TYR A 76 28.37 -16.90 -8.51
C TYR A 76 29.61 -16.68 -9.36
N SER A 77 29.42 -16.08 -10.53
CA SER A 77 30.49 -15.87 -11.52
C SER A 77 31.29 -14.60 -11.23
N THR A 78 32.56 -14.58 -11.66
CA THR A 78 33.40 -13.39 -11.62
C THR A 78 32.78 -12.22 -12.40
N LYS A 79 32.09 -12.50 -13.51
CA LYS A 79 31.36 -11.50 -14.30
C LYS A 79 30.26 -10.81 -13.46
N LEU A 80 29.48 -11.58 -12.70
CA LEU A 80 28.45 -11.02 -11.82
C LEU A 80 29.09 -10.15 -10.74
N HIS A 81 30.20 -10.60 -10.15
CA HIS A 81 30.96 -9.81 -9.17
C HIS A 81 31.42 -8.47 -9.74
N GLU A 82 32.04 -8.47 -10.93
CA GLU A 82 32.54 -7.26 -11.60
C GLU A 82 31.42 -6.27 -11.93
N ILE A 83 30.29 -6.75 -12.44
CA ILE A 83 29.12 -5.91 -12.75
C ILE A 83 28.61 -5.22 -11.46
N LEU A 84 28.43 -5.99 -10.39
CA LEU A 84 27.92 -5.46 -9.12
C LEU A 84 28.89 -4.48 -8.45
N GLN A 85 30.20 -4.69 -8.61
CA GLN A 85 31.22 -3.82 -8.05
C GLN A 85 31.36 -2.50 -8.82
N GLN A 86 31.10 -2.50 -10.12
CA GLN A 86 31.19 -1.29 -10.97
C GLN A 86 29.94 -0.41 -10.94
N GLU A 87 28.80 -0.94 -10.45
CA GLU A 87 27.55 -0.18 -10.40
C GLU A 87 27.53 0.82 -9.24
N GLU A 88 27.65 2.11 -9.55
CA GLU A 88 27.67 3.18 -8.55
C GLU A 88 26.38 3.27 -7.74
N ASP A 89 25.24 2.85 -8.29
CA ASP A 89 23.94 2.92 -7.61
C ASP A 89 23.78 1.85 -6.51
N VAL A 90 24.63 0.83 -6.48
CA VAL A 90 24.61 -0.23 -5.48
C VAL A 90 25.28 0.28 -4.20
N LYS A 91 24.54 0.28 -3.09
CA LYS A 91 25.07 0.61 -1.76
C LYS A 91 25.79 -0.60 -1.16
N ALA A 92 25.17 -1.77 -1.25
CA ALA A 92 25.70 -3.03 -0.76
C ALA A 92 25.04 -4.20 -1.50
N TYR A 93 25.74 -5.33 -1.58
CA TYR A 93 25.19 -6.60 -2.06
C TYR A 93 25.66 -7.74 -1.16
N SER A 94 24.83 -8.79 -1.04
CA SER A 94 25.11 -9.96 -0.21
C SER A 94 24.68 -11.22 -0.95
N LYS A 95 25.48 -12.28 -0.82
CA LYS A 95 25.16 -13.61 -1.33
C LYS A 95 24.22 -14.31 -0.35
N VAL A 96 23.19 -14.96 -0.89
CA VAL A 96 22.22 -15.69 -0.06
C VAL A 96 21.97 -17.10 -0.56
N VAL A 97 21.74 -17.99 0.40
CA VAL A 97 21.26 -19.36 0.18
C VAL A 97 19.96 -19.56 0.93
N GLU A 98 18.88 -19.81 0.20
CA GLU A 98 17.53 -19.96 0.72
C GLU A 98 16.93 -21.31 0.32
N GLU A 99 16.45 -22.08 1.28
CA GLU A 99 15.71 -23.32 1.02
C GLU A 99 14.69 -23.57 2.13
N ARG A 100 13.62 -24.31 1.80
CA ARG A 100 12.61 -24.72 2.78
C ARG A 100 13.16 -25.86 3.65
N VAL A 101 13.02 -25.69 4.97
CA VAL A 101 13.59 -26.59 5.97
C VAL A 101 12.55 -27.02 7.00
N PHE A 102 12.78 -28.17 7.60
CA PHE A 102 12.12 -28.59 8.84
C PHE A 102 13.01 -28.19 10.00
N LEU A 103 12.44 -27.44 10.92
CA LEU A 103 13.06 -27.08 12.19
C LEU A 103 12.57 -28.06 13.24
N LYS A 104 13.48 -28.62 14.00
CA LYS A 104 13.18 -29.51 15.11
C LYS A 104 13.89 -29.06 16.37
N TYR A 105 13.13 -28.93 17.45
CA TYR A 105 13.65 -28.64 18.77
C TYR A 105 12.89 -29.47 19.80
N LYS A 106 13.59 -30.43 20.42
CA LYS A 106 12.98 -31.48 21.27
C LYS A 106 11.86 -32.22 20.51
N ASP A 107 10.65 -32.22 21.05
CA ASP A 107 9.45 -32.85 20.49
C ASP A 107 8.61 -31.90 19.63
N ARG A 108 9.14 -30.72 19.28
CA ARG A 108 8.44 -29.72 18.48
C ARG A 108 9.08 -29.56 17.11
N ASP A 109 8.23 -29.57 16.10
CA ASP A 109 8.62 -29.39 14.71
C ASP A 109 7.92 -28.17 14.10
N HIS A 110 8.63 -27.43 13.26
CA HIS A 110 8.08 -26.32 12.48
C HIS A 110 8.68 -26.27 11.08
N ILE A 111 7.94 -25.76 10.10
CA ILE A 111 8.47 -25.58 8.74
C ILE A 111 8.81 -24.11 8.56
N ALA A 112 10.03 -23.83 8.11
CA ALA A 112 10.52 -22.47 7.83
C ALA A 112 11.41 -22.47 6.58
N GLN A 113 12.07 -21.36 6.31
CA GLN A 113 13.14 -21.24 5.33
C GLN A 113 14.46 -20.96 6.04
N ILE A 114 15.49 -21.74 5.73
CA ILE A 114 16.85 -21.36 6.11
C ILE A 114 17.30 -20.25 5.17
N LYS A 115 17.99 -19.25 5.70
CA LYS A 115 18.60 -18.17 4.94
C LYS A 115 20.05 -18.00 5.38
N GLY A 116 20.96 -18.62 4.62
CA GLY A 116 22.40 -18.43 4.76
C GLY A 116 22.81 -17.09 4.17
N VAL A 117 23.52 -16.28 4.94
CA VAL A 117 23.92 -14.91 4.57
C VAL A 117 25.39 -14.66 4.88
N ASP A 118 26.02 -13.80 4.10
CA ASP A 118 27.38 -13.31 4.38
C ASP A 118 27.39 -12.09 5.33
N ALA A 119 28.55 -11.67 5.81
CA ALA A 119 28.69 -10.54 6.73
C ALA A 119 28.11 -9.22 6.20
N ASN A 120 28.03 -9.03 4.87
CA ASN A 120 27.52 -7.80 4.29
C ASN A 120 25.99 -7.70 4.33
N TYR A 121 25.30 -8.77 4.76
CA TYR A 121 23.83 -8.79 4.81
C TYR A 121 23.23 -7.74 5.75
N SER A 122 23.95 -7.39 6.82
CA SER A 122 23.59 -6.31 7.75
C SER A 122 23.57 -4.93 7.10
N SER A 123 24.21 -4.76 5.94
CA SER A 123 24.15 -3.54 5.12
C SER A 123 22.94 -3.51 4.19
N ILE A 124 22.32 -4.67 3.94
CA ILE A 124 21.16 -4.86 3.06
C ILE A 124 19.86 -4.58 3.81
N ILE A 125 19.70 -5.21 4.98
CA ILE A 125 18.55 -5.02 5.85
C ILE A 125 18.97 -4.37 7.18
N PRO A 126 18.09 -3.62 7.88
CA PRO A 126 18.41 -3.02 9.15
C PRO A 126 18.43 -4.05 10.30
N ALA A 127 19.42 -4.96 10.29
CA ALA A 127 19.54 -6.09 11.21
C ALA A 127 19.48 -5.65 12.69
N ASP A 128 20.18 -4.57 13.04
CA ASP A 128 20.20 -4.03 14.42
C ASP A 128 18.83 -3.53 14.89
N SER A 129 18.00 -3.03 13.98
CA SER A 129 16.66 -2.50 14.31
C SER A 129 15.62 -3.60 14.49
N ILE A 130 15.81 -4.75 13.84
CA ILE A 130 14.88 -5.89 13.91
C ILE A 130 15.26 -6.87 15.02
N LEU A 131 16.53 -6.88 15.45
CA LEU A 131 17.00 -7.76 16.50
C LEU A 131 16.43 -7.34 17.86
N THR A 132 15.70 -8.25 18.51
CA THR A 132 15.06 -7.98 19.81
C THR A 132 15.95 -8.42 20.97
N VAL A 133 16.59 -9.58 20.83
CA VAL A 133 17.44 -10.16 21.88
C VAL A 133 18.62 -10.90 21.24
N GLY A 134 19.79 -10.87 21.88
CA GLY A 134 20.98 -11.61 21.47
C GLY A 134 21.84 -10.83 20.49
N THR A 135 22.54 -11.55 19.61
CA THR A 135 23.44 -10.97 18.58
C THR A 135 23.02 -11.41 17.17
N TRP A 136 23.39 -10.62 16.16
CA TRP A 136 23.26 -11.04 14.76
C TRP A 136 24.29 -12.14 14.42
N ILE A 137 24.16 -12.74 13.23
CA ILE A 137 25.09 -13.72 12.69
C ILE A 137 26.48 -13.09 12.52
N ASP A 138 27.50 -13.82 12.96
CA ASP A 138 28.91 -13.44 12.87
C ASP A 138 29.70 -14.62 12.28
N GLU A 139 30.48 -14.34 11.25
CA GLU A 139 31.28 -15.33 10.50
C GLU A 139 32.34 -16.04 11.37
N GLN A 140 32.70 -15.47 12.52
CA GLN A 140 33.65 -16.08 13.45
C GLN A 140 33.04 -17.28 14.22
N TYR A 141 31.71 -17.37 14.28
CA TYR A 141 31.02 -18.40 15.06
C TYR A 141 30.23 -19.33 14.14
N GLU A 142 30.77 -20.53 13.94
CA GLU A 142 30.12 -21.60 13.19
C GLU A 142 28.89 -22.15 13.92
N ASN A 143 27.98 -22.76 13.16
CA ASN A 143 26.77 -23.41 13.68
C ASN A 143 25.87 -22.50 14.52
N THR A 144 25.82 -21.20 14.21
CA THR A 144 24.94 -20.24 14.88
C THR A 144 23.72 -19.93 14.03
N ALA A 145 22.60 -19.62 14.68
CA ALA A 145 21.36 -19.25 14.03
C ALA A 145 20.67 -18.08 14.72
N VAL A 146 20.01 -17.24 13.92
CA VAL A 146 19.15 -16.15 14.37
C VAL A 146 17.74 -16.42 13.87
N VAL A 147 16.78 -16.52 14.80
CA VAL A 147 15.41 -16.98 14.49
C VAL A 147 14.41 -15.85 14.64
N GLY A 148 13.32 -15.90 13.88
CA GLY A 148 12.21 -14.97 14.09
C GLY A 148 11.48 -15.26 15.40
N TYR A 149 10.94 -14.23 16.04
CA TYR A 149 10.17 -14.33 17.28
C TYR A 149 9.02 -15.34 17.18
N GLY A 150 8.32 -15.39 16.04
CA GLY A 150 7.24 -16.34 15.80
C GLY A 150 7.72 -17.79 15.78
N ILE A 151 8.89 -18.06 15.17
CA ILE A 151 9.54 -19.38 15.21
C ILE A 151 9.98 -19.73 16.63
N SER A 152 10.63 -18.78 17.31
CA SER A 152 11.08 -18.95 18.70
C SER A 152 9.93 -19.30 19.63
N TYR A 153 8.79 -18.62 19.48
CA TYR A 153 7.58 -18.84 20.27
C TYR A 153 6.98 -20.23 20.03
N LYS A 154 6.78 -20.62 18.76
CA LYS A 154 6.20 -21.92 18.39
C LYS A 154 7.04 -23.10 18.90
N LEU A 155 8.37 -23.00 18.75
CA LEU A 155 9.30 -24.04 19.18
C LEU A 155 9.68 -23.92 20.67
N SER A 156 9.26 -22.86 21.37
CA SER A 156 9.76 -22.50 22.72
C SER A 156 11.29 -22.53 22.80
N LEU A 157 11.93 -21.93 21.81
CA LEU A 157 13.38 -21.74 21.78
C LEU A 157 13.76 -20.64 22.77
N GLY A 158 14.84 -20.89 23.51
CA GLY A 158 15.59 -19.87 24.22
C GLY A 158 16.88 -19.55 23.46
N ILE A 159 17.42 -18.35 23.68
CA ILE A 159 18.76 -17.98 23.21
C ILE A 159 19.84 -18.58 24.13
N PHE A 160 21.01 -18.85 23.58
CA PHE A 160 22.18 -19.33 24.33
C PHE A 160 21.94 -20.62 25.16
N ASN A 161 20.97 -21.44 24.76
CA ASN A 161 20.78 -22.77 25.33
C ASN A 161 21.70 -23.79 24.64
N PHE A 162 22.93 -23.93 25.16
CA PHE A 162 23.95 -24.83 24.62
C PHE A 162 23.68 -26.32 24.87
N GLY A 163 22.69 -26.66 25.71
CA GLY A 163 22.35 -28.05 26.01
C GLY A 163 21.49 -28.72 24.94
N GLU A 164 20.74 -27.93 24.16
CA GLU A 164 19.77 -28.42 23.19
C GLU A 164 19.83 -27.55 21.93
N PRO A 165 20.48 -28.00 20.85
CA PRO A 165 20.56 -27.22 19.63
C PRO A 165 19.26 -27.27 18.83
N LEU A 166 19.01 -26.22 18.04
CA LEU A 166 18.00 -26.23 16.99
C LEU A 166 18.48 -27.09 15.83
N GLN A 167 17.78 -28.18 15.53
CA GLN A 167 18.07 -29.00 14.37
C GLN A 167 17.37 -28.44 13.14
N ILE A 168 18.14 -28.21 12.08
CA ILE A 168 17.62 -27.77 10.78
C ILE A 168 17.80 -28.92 9.80
N LEU A 169 16.69 -29.41 9.24
CA LEU A 169 16.64 -30.58 8.37
C LEU A 169 16.18 -30.22 6.96
N VAL A 170 16.90 -30.73 5.96
CA VAL A 170 16.58 -30.57 4.54
C VAL A 170 16.45 -31.94 3.87
N PRO A 171 15.37 -32.19 3.09
CA PRO A 171 15.24 -33.43 2.32
C PRO A 171 16.41 -33.61 1.34
N LYS A 172 17.00 -34.81 1.32
CA LYS A 172 18.07 -35.14 0.35
C LYS A 172 17.50 -35.20 -1.07
N PRO A 173 18.14 -34.58 -2.07
CA PRO A 173 17.74 -34.76 -3.47
C PRO A 173 18.00 -36.20 -3.91
N GLY A 174 17.04 -36.81 -4.61
CA GLY A 174 17.16 -38.19 -5.11
C GLY A 174 15.96 -38.61 -5.95
N LYS A 175 16.12 -39.69 -6.74
CA LYS A 175 15.04 -40.35 -7.49
C LYS A 175 14.87 -41.77 -6.95
N GLY A 176 13.63 -42.22 -6.70
CA GLY A 176 13.33 -43.57 -6.22
C GLY A 176 12.74 -43.61 -4.80
N PHE A 177 12.71 -44.81 -4.19
CA PHE A 177 12.18 -45.00 -2.83
C PHE A 177 13.04 -44.28 -1.79
N ILE A 178 12.42 -43.40 -1.01
CA ILE A 178 13.08 -42.68 0.08
C ILE A 178 13.30 -43.66 1.24
N ASN A 179 14.57 -43.89 1.61
CA ASN A 179 14.87 -44.57 2.86
C ASN A 179 14.56 -43.61 4.03
N ALA A 180 13.50 -43.90 4.78
CA ALA A 180 13.01 -43.04 5.87
C ALA A 180 14.10 -42.72 6.91
N ASN A 181 15.06 -43.63 7.12
CA ASN A 181 16.14 -43.44 8.09
C ASN A 181 17.25 -42.48 7.63
N ASN A 182 17.32 -42.14 6.34
CA ASN A 182 18.37 -41.27 5.79
C ASN A 182 17.81 -40.21 4.82
N ALA A 183 16.55 -39.84 5.00
CA ALA A 183 15.82 -38.96 4.10
C ALA A 183 16.28 -37.50 4.16
N PHE A 184 16.96 -37.09 5.24
CA PHE A 184 17.30 -35.70 5.52
C PHE A 184 18.81 -35.51 5.72
N ARG A 185 19.33 -34.38 5.23
CA ARG A 185 20.54 -33.76 5.80
C ARG A 185 20.10 -32.92 6.99
N SER A 186 20.89 -32.90 8.04
CA SER A 186 20.58 -32.15 9.25
C SER A 186 21.83 -31.47 9.79
N VAL A 187 21.66 -30.26 10.28
CA VAL A 187 22.68 -29.51 11.03
C VAL A 187 22.11 -29.10 12.37
N SER A 188 22.95 -29.09 13.40
CA SER A 188 22.58 -28.62 14.74
C SER A 188 23.13 -27.21 14.93
N THR A 189 22.26 -26.25 15.22
CA THR A 189 22.61 -24.84 15.35
C THR A 189 22.28 -24.29 16.72
N GLN A 190 23.12 -23.40 17.22
CA GLN A 190 22.85 -22.64 18.43
C GLN A 190 22.09 -21.37 18.10
N VAL A 191 20.94 -21.16 18.74
CA VAL A 191 20.21 -19.90 18.61
C VAL A 191 20.93 -18.83 19.43
N VAL A 192 21.46 -17.80 18.76
CA VAL A 192 22.22 -16.68 19.36
C VAL A 192 21.46 -15.36 19.35
N GLY A 193 20.38 -15.27 18.56
CA GLY A 193 19.56 -14.07 18.49
C GLY A 193 18.13 -14.34 18.05
N VAL A 194 17.24 -13.41 18.40
CA VAL A 194 15.84 -13.42 18.00
C VAL A 194 15.47 -12.07 17.41
N TYR A 195 14.95 -12.08 16.18
CA TYR A 195 14.47 -10.88 15.50
C TYR A 195 12.94 -10.80 15.48
N THR A 196 12.41 -9.60 15.32
CA THR A 196 10.97 -9.33 15.14
C THR A 196 10.71 -8.57 13.86
N GLY A 197 9.45 -8.53 13.43
CA GLY A 197 9.02 -7.84 12.22
C GLY A 197 7.57 -8.18 11.90
N SER A 198 7.20 -8.12 10.62
CA SER A 198 5.88 -8.56 10.19
C SER A 198 5.64 -10.02 10.59
N GLU A 199 4.37 -10.39 10.82
CA GLU A 199 4.02 -11.76 11.22
C GLU A 199 4.55 -12.79 10.22
N GLU A 200 4.45 -12.51 8.92
CA GLU A 200 5.01 -13.37 7.88
C GLU A 200 6.54 -13.48 8.02
N PHE A 201 7.24 -12.36 8.16
CA PHE A 201 8.70 -12.33 8.22
C PHE A 201 9.25 -13.06 9.45
N GLN A 202 8.70 -12.84 10.64
CA GLN A 202 9.16 -13.48 11.88
C GLN A 202 8.79 -14.98 11.98
N ASN A 203 8.00 -15.49 11.04
CA ASN A 203 7.64 -16.91 10.93
C ASN A 203 8.34 -17.59 9.74
N LYS A 204 9.04 -16.83 8.88
CA LYS A 204 9.55 -17.33 7.61
C LYS A 204 11.00 -17.77 7.67
N TYR A 205 11.91 -16.97 8.24
CA TYR A 205 13.34 -17.20 8.12
C TYR A 205 14.02 -17.67 9.41
N VAL A 206 14.99 -18.58 9.24
CA VAL A 206 16.06 -18.85 10.19
C VAL A 206 17.36 -18.45 9.51
N PHE A 207 17.98 -17.38 10.01
CA PHE A 207 19.24 -16.88 9.48
C PHE A 207 20.41 -17.70 10.03
N THR A 208 21.40 -17.95 9.19
CA THR A 208 22.66 -18.61 9.53
C THR A 208 23.77 -18.05 8.65
N GLU A 209 25.02 -18.40 8.92
CA GLU A 209 26.14 -18.12 8.03
C GLU A 209 25.99 -18.87 6.68
N LEU A 210 26.47 -18.23 5.61
CA LEU A 210 26.33 -18.67 4.22
C LEU A 210 26.90 -20.08 3.97
N SER A 211 28.13 -20.34 4.41
CA SER A 211 28.83 -21.61 4.23
C SER A 211 28.07 -22.76 4.91
N LEU A 212 27.48 -22.54 6.09
CA LEU A 212 26.67 -23.55 6.77
C LEU A 212 25.44 -23.95 5.96
N ALA A 213 24.76 -22.97 5.37
CA ALA A 213 23.62 -23.24 4.50
C ALA A 213 24.04 -23.97 3.21
N GLN A 214 25.20 -23.61 2.65
CA GLN A 214 25.76 -24.31 1.48
C GLN A 214 26.10 -25.76 1.80
N GLU A 215 26.73 -26.03 2.95
CA GLU A 215 27.05 -27.38 3.40
C GLU A 215 25.78 -28.21 3.60
N LEU A 216 24.77 -27.66 4.30
CA LEU A 216 23.50 -28.32 4.55
C LEU A 216 22.79 -28.73 3.25
N LEU A 217 22.84 -27.87 2.23
CA LEU A 217 22.26 -28.13 0.91
C LEU A 217 23.18 -28.96 -0.01
N GLY A 218 24.44 -29.17 0.37
CA GLY A 218 25.47 -29.81 -0.45
C GLY A 218 25.79 -29.03 -1.71
N TYR A 219 25.79 -27.70 -1.59
CA TYR A 219 26.21 -26.77 -2.63
C TYR A 219 27.73 -26.60 -2.62
N LYS A 220 28.28 -26.23 -3.78
CA LYS A 220 29.68 -25.77 -3.87
C LYS A 220 29.82 -24.41 -3.21
N GLU A 221 31.05 -24.02 -2.85
CA GLU A 221 31.38 -22.73 -2.23
C GLU A 221 30.88 -21.51 -3.05
N ASN A 222 30.96 -21.58 -4.38
CA ASN A 222 30.45 -20.51 -5.26
C ASN A 222 28.98 -20.69 -5.65
N GLN A 223 28.27 -21.72 -5.16
CA GLN A 223 26.90 -21.98 -5.55
C GLN A 223 25.93 -21.35 -4.55
N ILE A 224 25.06 -20.46 -5.05
CA ILE A 224 24.13 -19.64 -4.26
C ILE A 224 22.72 -19.68 -4.84
N THR A 225 21.71 -19.32 -4.06
CA THR A 225 20.33 -19.25 -4.56
C THR A 225 19.95 -17.84 -5.01
N GLY A 226 20.64 -16.83 -4.50
CA GLY A 226 20.42 -15.45 -4.92
C GLY A 226 21.50 -14.48 -4.47
N VAL A 227 21.43 -13.29 -5.04
CA VAL A 227 22.16 -12.10 -4.57
C VAL A 227 21.14 -11.04 -4.22
N GLU A 228 21.25 -10.49 -3.02
CA GLU A 228 20.38 -9.43 -2.52
C GLU A 228 21.14 -8.10 -2.50
N LEU A 229 20.50 -7.02 -2.96
CA LEU A 229 21.12 -5.72 -3.10
C LEU A 229 20.32 -4.66 -2.34
N ALA A 230 21.04 -3.72 -1.73
CA ALA A 230 20.52 -2.45 -1.28
C ALA A 230 21.05 -1.35 -2.21
N LEU A 231 20.17 -0.46 -2.65
CA LEU A 231 20.55 0.65 -3.52
C LEU A 231 20.76 1.94 -2.72
N LYS A 232 21.41 2.92 -3.35
CA LYS A 232 21.50 4.27 -2.80
C LYS A 232 20.12 4.93 -2.80
N LYS A 233 19.91 5.84 -1.84
CA LYS A 233 18.65 6.59 -1.72
C LYS A 233 18.38 7.39 -2.99
N GLY A 234 17.16 7.31 -3.50
CA GLY A 234 16.71 8.07 -4.67
C GLY A 234 16.90 7.38 -6.02
N VAL A 235 17.47 6.17 -6.03
CA VAL A 235 17.53 5.34 -7.24
C VAL A 235 16.15 4.77 -7.54
N ASP A 236 15.74 4.84 -8.80
CA ASP A 236 14.51 4.22 -9.28
C ASP A 236 14.73 2.70 -9.45
N LEU A 237 14.00 1.90 -8.67
CA LEU A 237 14.19 0.45 -8.62
C LEU A 237 13.86 -0.24 -9.95
N ASP A 238 12.81 0.21 -10.64
CA ASP A 238 12.36 -0.43 -11.87
C ASP A 238 13.34 -0.14 -13.01
N SER A 239 13.78 1.11 -13.16
CA SER A 239 14.80 1.51 -14.14
C SER A 239 16.14 0.80 -13.88
N PHE A 240 16.56 0.70 -12.62
CA PHE A 240 17.78 -0.02 -12.26
C PHE A 240 17.64 -1.53 -12.53
N GLN A 241 16.49 -2.11 -12.22
CA GLN A 241 16.21 -3.53 -12.50
C GLN A 241 16.30 -3.83 -14.00
N GLU A 242 15.72 -2.99 -14.86
CA GLU A 242 15.80 -3.16 -16.31
C GLU A 242 17.24 -3.06 -16.83
N LYS A 243 18.00 -2.05 -16.37
CA LYS A 243 19.42 -1.89 -16.69
C LYS A 243 20.24 -3.12 -16.28
N LEU A 244 20.06 -3.59 -15.05
CA LEU A 244 20.80 -4.73 -14.51
C LEU A 244 20.40 -6.04 -15.20
N GLN A 245 19.11 -6.23 -15.51
CA GLN A 245 18.62 -7.39 -16.26
C GLN A 245 19.24 -7.45 -17.67
N ALA A 246 19.37 -6.31 -18.35
CA ALA A 246 20.02 -6.23 -19.65
C ALA A 246 21.51 -6.58 -19.59
N ALA A 247 22.22 -6.22 -18.51
CA ALA A 247 23.63 -6.55 -18.32
C ALA A 247 23.87 -8.04 -17.97
N LEU A 248 22.95 -8.65 -17.23
CA LEU A 248 23.06 -10.04 -16.75
C LEU A 248 22.57 -11.09 -17.75
N GLY A 249 21.69 -10.72 -18.69
CA GLY A 249 21.12 -11.65 -19.67
C GLY A 249 19.90 -12.41 -19.14
N GLU A 250 19.49 -13.48 -19.81
CA GLU A 250 18.22 -14.20 -19.51
C GLU A 250 18.37 -15.36 -18.50
N ASP A 251 19.59 -15.80 -18.22
CA ASP A 251 19.85 -16.92 -17.31
C ASP A 251 19.56 -16.58 -15.83
N LEU A 252 19.63 -15.30 -15.51
CA LEU A 252 19.33 -14.75 -14.19
C LEU A 252 18.08 -13.88 -14.27
N LYS A 253 17.30 -13.90 -13.20
CA LYS A 253 16.11 -13.09 -13.02
C LYS A 253 16.40 -12.02 -11.98
N VAL A 254 16.31 -10.76 -12.39
CA VAL A 254 16.44 -9.61 -11.51
C VAL A 254 15.04 -9.14 -11.13
N GLN A 255 14.75 -9.11 -9.83
CA GLN A 255 13.44 -8.71 -9.32
C GLN A 255 13.56 -7.56 -8.33
N THR A 256 12.69 -6.55 -8.48
CA THR A 256 12.52 -5.52 -7.45
C THR A 256 11.73 -6.06 -6.26
N ARG A 257 11.80 -5.40 -5.10
CA ARG A 257 10.95 -5.72 -3.94
C ARG A 257 9.46 -5.79 -4.30
N ALA A 258 9.00 -4.91 -5.18
CA ALA A 258 7.62 -4.91 -5.66
C ALA A 258 7.29 -6.16 -6.49
N GLN A 259 8.24 -6.63 -7.29
CA GLN A 259 8.10 -7.84 -8.09
C GLN A 259 8.27 -9.14 -7.28
N LEU A 260 9.00 -9.11 -6.16
CA LEU A 260 9.02 -10.22 -5.20
C LEU A 260 7.64 -10.37 -4.54
N ASN A 261 7.01 -9.24 -4.22
CA ASN A 261 5.74 -9.18 -3.51
C ASN A 261 4.56 -8.82 -4.43
N THR A 262 4.53 -9.31 -5.68
CA THR A 262 3.48 -8.89 -6.65
C THR A 262 2.06 -9.13 -6.16
N LEU A 263 1.79 -10.26 -5.50
CA LEU A 263 0.46 -10.56 -4.96
C LEU A 263 0.06 -9.51 -3.91
N TYR A 264 1.00 -9.15 -3.03
CA TYR A 264 0.81 -8.15 -2.01
C TYR A 264 0.41 -6.79 -2.60
N TYR A 265 1.21 -6.29 -3.54
CA TYR A 265 0.96 -5.01 -4.20
C TYR A 265 -0.32 -5.02 -5.03
N LYS A 266 -0.64 -6.15 -5.69
CA LYS A 266 -1.90 -6.31 -6.43
C LYS A 266 -3.10 -6.22 -5.49
N VAL A 267 -3.07 -6.89 -4.34
CA VAL A 267 -4.17 -6.85 -3.36
C VAL A 267 -4.34 -5.42 -2.82
N ILE A 268 -3.27 -4.78 -2.33
CA ILE A 268 -3.35 -3.42 -1.77
C ILE A 268 -3.86 -2.40 -2.80
N ASN A 269 -3.36 -2.45 -4.03
CA ASN A 269 -3.81 -1.52 -5.07
C ASN A 269 -5.26 -1.80 -5.50
N THR A 270 -5.69 -3.07 -5.52
CA THR A 270 -7.06 -3.46 -5.84
C THR A 270 -8.03 -3.01 -4.75
N GLU A 271 -7.68 -3.21 -3.47
CA GLU A 271 -8.48 -2.76 -2.33
C GLU A 271 -8.67 -1.24 -2.32
N ASN A 272 -7.59 -0.48 -2.58
CA ASN A 272 -7.67 0.97 -2.71
C ASN A 272 -8.61 1.37 -3.87
N PHE A 273 -8.52 0.69 -5.01
CA PHE A 273 -9.37 0.96 -6.17
C PHE A 273 -10.85 0.64 -5.91
N ILE A 274 -11.15 -0.53 -5.30
CA ILE A 274 -12.52 -0.92 -4.95
C ILE A 274 -13.12 0.06 -3.94
N SER A 275 -12.35 0.42 -2.90
CA SER A 275 -12.78 1.38 -1.89
C SER A 275 -13.08 2.75 -2.51
N TYR A 276 -12.21 3.23 -3.41
CA TYR A 276 -12.47 4.43 -4.18
C TYR A 276 -13.80 4.37 -4.95
N LEU A 277 -14.08 3.24 -5.63
CA LEU A 277 -15.33 3.07 -6.38
C LEU A 277 -16.56 3.07 -5.47
N ILE A 278 -16.52 2.36 -4.33
CA ILE A 278 -17.64 2.31 -3.37
C ILE A 278 -17.95 3.70 -2.84
N PHE A 279 -16.93 4.45 -2.39
CA PHE A 279 -17.15 5.80 -1.87
C PHE A 279 -17.56 6.80 -2.96
N THR A 280 -17.06 6.64 -4.18
CA THR A 280 -17.53 7.41 -5.34
C THR A 280 -19.01 7.12 -5.64
N LEU A 281 -19.45 5.87 -5.52
CA LEU A 281 -20.86 5.50 -5.68
C LEU A 281 -21.73 6.11 -4.57
N ILE A 282 -21.27 6.08 -3.31
CA ILE A 282 -21.97 6.73 -2.19
C ILE A 282 -22.12 8.23 -2.44
N VAL A 283 -21.06 8.89 -2.92
CA VAL A 283 -21.09 10.30 -3.34
C VAL A 283 -22.08 10.52 -4.48
N ALA A 284 -22.09 9.64 -5.49
CA ALA A 284 -23.04 9.74 -6.60
C ALA A 284 -24.50 9.62 -6.12
N ILE A 285 -24.78 8.74 -5.15
CA ILE A 285 -26.10 8.61 -4.53
C ILE A 285 -26.47 9.90 -3.78
N ALA A 286 -25.53 10.46 -2.99
CA ALA A 286 -25.76 11.73 -2.29
C ALA A 286 -26.06 12.89 -3.25
N LEU A 287 -25.48 12.87 -4.45
CA LEU A 287 -25.73 13.88 -5.47
C LEU A 287 -27.13 13.81 -6.12
N PHE A 288 -27.88 12.70 -5.99
CA PHE A 288 -29.30 12.71 -6.35
C PHE A 288 -30.11 13.66 -5.47
N ASN A 289 -29.74 13.80 -4.19
CA ASN A 289 -30.37 14.77 -3.30
C ASN A 289 -30.09 16.21 -3.75
N VAL A 290 -28.91 16.46 -4.33
CA VAL A 290 -28.57 17.75 -4.94
C VAL A 290 -29.45 18.01 -6.16
N ILE A 291 -29.68 17.02 -7.03
CA ILE A 291 -30.61 17.16 -8.15
C ILE A 291 -32.01 17.53 -7.66
N GLY A 292 -32.52 16.83 -6.65
CA GLY A 292 -33.83 17.12 -6.04
C GLY A 292 -33.91 18.54 -5.48
N SER A 293 -32.88 18.98 -4.76
CA SER A 293 -32.80 20.35 -4.24
C SER A 293 -32.79 21.40 -5.35
N ILE A 294 -32.06 21.16 -6.44
CA ILE A 294 -31.98 22.12 -7.56
C ILE A 294 -33.33 22.19 -8.28
N ILE A 295 -33.99 21.06 -8.53
CA ILE A 295 -35.34 21.04 -9.14
C ILE A 295 -36.32 21.84 -8.29
N MET A 296 -36.30 21.65 -6.97
CA MET A 296 -37.17 22.39 -6.07
C MET A 296 -36.88 23.90 -6.10
N MET A 297 -35.60 24.30 -6.19
CA MET A 297 -35.21 25.70 -6.37
C MET A 297 -35.67 26.29 -7.71
N ILE A 298 -35.59 25.52 -8.80
CA ILE A 298 -36.10 25.93 -10.12
C ILE A 298 -37.60 26.22 -10.05
N ILE A 299 -38.36 25.37 -9.36
CA ILE A 299 -39.81 25.54 -9.16
C ILE A 299 -40.11 26.80 -8.31
N ASP A 300 -39.38 27.05 -7.22
CA ASP A 300 -39.53 28.25 -6.38
C ASP A 300 -39.28 29.54 -7.16
N LYS A 301 -38.24 29.55 -8.01
CA LYS A 301 -37.83 30.73 -8.77
C LYS A 301 -38.53 30.88 -10.11
N ARG A 302 -39.53 30.06 -10.43
CA ARG A 302 -40.22 30.04 -11.72
C ARG A 302 -40.73 31.42 -12.18
N LYS A 303 -41.34 32.21 -11.27
CA LYS A 303 -41.78 33.59 -11.58
C LYS A 303 -40.62 34.47 -12.02
N ASN A 304 -39.47 34.37 -11.34
CA ASN A 304 -38.26 35.11 -11.70
C ASN A 304 -37.71 34.65 -13.06
N LEU A 305 -37.82 33.35 -13.39
CA LEU A 305 -37.40 32.83 -14.70
C LEU A 305 -38.26 33.40 -15.83
N LYS A 306 -39.58 33.50 -15.62
CA LYS A 306 -40.48 34.14 -16.58
C LYS A 306 -40.16 35.62 -16.79
N THR A 307 -39.84 36.35 -15.71
CA THR A 307 -39.37 37.73 -15.82
C THR A 307 -38.08 37.85 -16.63
N LEU A 308 -37.06 37.01 -16.34
CA LEU A 308 -35.80 37.02 -17.08
C LEU A 308 -35.98 36.67 -18.56
N PHE A 309 -36.84 35.69 -18.85
CA PHE A 309 -37.18 35.29 -20.22
C PHE A 309 -37.86 36.44 -20.98
N ASN A 310 -38.85 37.09 -20.37
CA ASN A 310 -39.54 38.25 -20.96
C ASN A 310 -38.63 39.47 -21.14
N LEU A 311 -37.57 39.59 -20.35
CA LEU A 311 -36.52 40.61 -20.50
C LEU A 311 -35.48 40.26 -21.57
N GLY A 312 -35.61 39.10 -22.25
CA GLY A 312 -34.77 38.71 -23.38
C GLY A 312 -33.69 37.66 -23.08
N SER A 313 -33.65 37.09 -21.87
CA SER A 313 -32.72 35.98 -21.57
C SER A 313 -33.13 34.71 -22.30
N SER A 314 -32.17 34.07 -22.98
CA SER A 314 -32.40 32.78 -23.64
C SER A 314 -32.61 31.64 -22.62
N VAL A 315 -33.30 30.57 -23.05
CA VAL A 315 -33.49 29.37 -22.21
C VAL A 315 -32.15 28.75 -21.82
N GLU A 316 -31.14 28.82 -22.68
CA GLU A 316 -29.79 28.31 -22.39
C GLU A 316 -29.09 29.12 -21.31
N GLU A 317 -29.20 30.44 -21.33
CA GLU A 317 -28.65 31.29 -20.27
C GLU A 317 -29.33 31.04 -18.92
N ILE A 318 -30.64 30.81 -18.94
CA ILE A 318 -31.41 30.41 -17.75
C ILE A 318 -30.94 29.04 -17.23
N LYS A 319 -30.74 28.06 -18.12
CA LYS A 319 -30.17 26.76 -17.73
C LYS A 319 -28.78 26.91 -17.12
N LYS A 320 -27.91 27.74 -17.70
CA LYS A 320 -26.55 28.00 -17.18
C LYS A 320 -26.58 28.58 -15.76
N ILE A 321 -27.58 29.40 -15.40
CA ILE A 321 -27.73 29.91 -14.02
C ILE A 321 -27.83 28.75 -13.02
N PHE A 322 -28.71 27.78 -13.29
CA PHE A 322 -28.91 26.65 -12.38
C PHE A 322 -27.79 25.61 -12.44
N ILE A 323 -27.11 25.47 -13.59
CA ILE A 323 -25.88 24.67 -13.69
C ILE A 323 -24.82 25.25 -12.75
N TYR A 324 -24.55 26.56 -12.85
CA TYR A 324 -23.57 27.21 -11.97
C TYR A 324 -24.00 27.20 -10.51
N GLN A 325 -25.28 27.39 -10.22
CA GLN A 325 -25.79 27.36 -8.85
C GLN A 325 -25.63 25.97 -8.22
N GLY A 326 -26.01 24.91 -8.93
CA GLY A 326 -25.83 23.53 -8.47
C GLY A 326 -24.37 23.16 -8.30
N PHE A 327 -23.52 23.58 -9.24
CA PHE A 327 -22.08 23.37 -9.14
C PHE A 327 -21.48 24.10 -7.92
N LEU A 328 -21.83 25.36 -7.69
CA LEU A 328 -21.40 26.12 -6.50
C LEU A 328 -21.89 25.47 -5.20
N LEU A 329 -23.11 24.95 -5.17
CA LEU A 329 -23.66 24.23 -4.01
C LEU A 329 -22.80 23.01 -3.66
N THR A 330 -22.44 22.22 -4.67
CA THR A 330 -21.55 21.06 -4.52
C THR A 330 -20.15 21.49 -4.09
N LEU A 331 -19.59 22.56 -4.66
CA LEU A 331 -18.28 23.08 -4.27
C LEU A 331 -18.22 23.52 -2.80
N VAL A 332 -19.28 24.15 -2.29
CA VAL A 332 -19.36 24.53 -0.87
C VAL A 332 -19.40 23.29 0.02
N GLY A 333 -20.24 22.31 -0.30
CA GLY A 333 -20.30 21.05 0.45
C GLY A 333 -18.97 20.29 0.42
N MET A 334 -18.33 20.23 -0.74
CA MET A 334 -17.02 19.62 -0.93
C MET A 334 -15.95 20.34 -0.11
N ALA A 335 -15.91 21.68 -0.14
CA ALA A 335 -14.92 22.45 0.61
C ALA A 335 -15.06 22.20 2.12
N ILE A 336 -16.27 22.23 2.65
CA ILE A 336 -16.52 21.95 4.08
C ILE A 336 -16.13 20.51 4.42
N GLY A 337 -16.56 19.53 3.61
CA GLY A 337 -16.25 18.13 3.84
C GLY A 337 -14.75 17.83 3.77
N LEU A 338 -14.03 18.44 2.83
CA LEU A 338 -12.57 18.33 2.74
C LEU A 338 -11.87 18.99 3.92
N ILE A 339 -12.28 20.19 4.35
CA ILE A 339 -11.70 20.84 5.54
C ILE A 339 -11.86 19.93 6.77
N LEU A 340 -13.06 19.38 6.97
CA LEU A 340 -13.32 18.45 8.08
C LEU A 340 -12.53 17.14 7.95
N GLY A 341 -12.45 16.57 6.74
CA GLY A 341 -11.69 15.35 6.48
C GLY A 341 -10.18 15.55 6.69
N VAL A 342 -9.61 16.66 6.22
CA VAL A 342 -8.21 17.02 6.45
C VAL A 342 -7.94 17.21 7.93
N LEU A 343 -8.81 17.93 8.64
CA LEU A 343 -8.68 18.11 10.09
C LEU A 343 -8.70 16.76 10.81
N LEU A 344 -9.64 15.87 10.46
CA LEU A 344 -9.73 14.54 11.05
C LEU A 344 -8.46 13.71 10.82
N VAL A 345 -7.93 13.69 9.58
CA VAL A 345 -6.69 12.98 9.26
C VAL A 345 -5.51 13.55 10.04
N LEU A 346 -5.35 14.88 10.11
CA LEU A 346 -4.27 15.50 10.86
C LEU A 346 -4.36 15.26 12.37
N VAL A 347 -5.57 15.27 12.92
CA VAL A 347 -5.82 14.92 14.33
C VAL A 347 -5.44 13.46 14.58
N GLN A 348 -5.84 12.54 13.71
CA GLN A 348 -5.46 11.13 13.83
C GLN A 348 -3.94 10.94 13.73
N GLN A 349 -3.25 11.66 12.83
CA GLN A 349 -1.79 11.60 12.71
C GLN A 349 -1.06 12.12 13.96
N ARG A 350 -1.64 13.10 14.67
CA ARG A 350 -0.99 13.75 15.81
C ARG A 350 -1.31 13.09 17.14
N PHE A 351 -2.55 12.64 17.31
CA PHE A 351 -3.08 12.16 18.59
C PHE A 351 -3.36 10.66 18.62
N GLU A 352 -3.26 9.97 17.48
CA GLU A 352 -3.40 8.50 17.40
C GLU A 352 -4.69 7.98 18.07
N LEU A 353 -5.79 8.73 17.91
CA LEU A 353 -7.04 8.50 18.65
C LEU A 353 -7.64 7.12 18.37
N LEU A 354 -7.54 6.65 17.13
CA LEU A 354 -8.01 5.33 16.73
C LEU A 354 -6.85 4.34 16.73
N MET A 355 -6.92 3.37 17.65
CA MET A 355 -5.95 2.30 17.83
C MET A 355 -6.46 0.99 17.19
N ILE A 356 -5.61 0.29 16.43
CA ILE A 356 -5.84 -1.08 15.94
C ILE A 356 -5.54 -2.08 17.06
N THR A 357 -4.41 -1.88 17.74
CA THR A 357 -3.97 -2.63 18.92
C THR A 357 -3.54 -1.67 20.01
N GLU A 358 -3.26 -2.16 21.22
CA GLU A 358 -2.81 -1.31 22.35
C GLU A 358 -1.55 -0.49 22.04
N SER A 359 -0.75 -0.90 21.04
CA SER A 359 0.51 -0.27 20.67
C SER A 359 0.54 0.28 19.23
N LEU A 360 -0.52 0.10 18.45
CA LEU A 360 -0.53 0.48 17.03
C LEU A 360 -1.78 1.29 16.67
N ALA A 361 -1.57 2.56 16.37
CA ALA A 361 -2.58 3.45 15.82
C ALA A 361 -2.96 3.05 14.38
N TYR A 362 -4.21 3.33 13.98
CA TYR A 362 -4.61 3.15 12.59
C TYR A 362 -3.83 4.13 11.70
N PRO A 363 -3.02 3.64 10.74
CA PRO A 363 -2.15 4.49 9.95
C PRO A 363 -2.96 5.29 8.94
N VAL A 364 -2.79 6.61 8.95
CA VAL A 364 -3.40 7.51 7.96
C VAL A 364 -2.33 8.42 7.39
N GLU A 365 -2.42 8.70 6.08
CA GLU A 365 -1.46 9.56 5.40
C GLU A 365 -2.17 10.65 4.59
N PHE A 366 -1.83 11.90 4.89
CA PHE A 366 -2.22 13.03 4.08
C PHE A 366 -1.41 13.04 2.77
N ARG A 367 -2.09 12.79 1.63
CA ARG A 367 -1.51 12.93 0.29
C ARG A 367 -2.27 13.96 -0.52
N LEU A 368 -1.56 14.90 -1.14
CA LEU A 368 -2.14 15.90 -2.05
C LEU A 368 -2.90 15.26 -3.21
N VAL A 369 -2.43 14.10 -3.69
CA VAL A 369 -3.10 13.33 -4.74
C VAL A 369 -4.51 12.91 -4.32
N ASN A 370 -4.71 12.46 -3.07
CA ASN A 370 -6.03 12.07 -2.56
C ASN A 370 -6.98 13.27 -2.54
N LEU A 371 -6.48 14.44 -2.12
CA LEU A 371 -7.24 15.68 -2.12
C LEU A 371 -7.67 16.06 -3.56
N LEU A 372 -6.75 15.99 -4.53
CA LEU A 372 -7.05 16.26 -5.93
C LEU A 372 -8.07 15.28 -6.51
N VAL A 373 -7.94 13.98 -6.21
CA VAL A 373 -8.90 12.96 -6.64
C VAL A 373 -10.31 13.29 -6.15
N VAL A 374 -10.46 13.62 -4.86
CA VAL A 374 -11.77 13.99 -4.29
C VAL A 374 -12.33 15.23 -4.98
N ILE A 375 -11.50 16.27 -5.17
CA ILE A 375 -11.92 17.51 -5.84
C ILE A 375 -12.42 17.22 -7.25
N VAL A 376 -11.65 16.47 -8.04
CA VAL A 376 -11.99 16.15 -9.43
C VAL A 376 -13.28 15.32 -9.49
N THR A 377 -13.38 14.27 -8.67
CA THR A 377 -14.54 13.36 -8.67
C THR A 377 -15.82 14.09 -8.27
N ILE A 378 -15.80 14.85 -7.18
CA ILE A 378 -16.98 15.58 -6.70
C ILE A 378 -17.35 16.73 -7.62
N SER A 379 -16.37 17.44 -8.19
CA SER A 379 -16.63 18.51 -9.16
C SER A 379 -17.25 17.96 -10.44
N ALA A 380 -16.74 16.85 -10.97
CA ALA A 380 -17.26 16.20 -12.16
C ALA A 380 -18.70 15.72 -11.95
N LEU A 381 -18.95 14.97 -10.88
CA LEU A 381 -20.29 14.47 -10.56
C LEU A 381 -21.25 15.62 -10.21
N GLY A 382 -20.78 16.64 -9.48
CA GLY A 382 -21.55 17.83 -9.14
C GLY A 382 -22.01 18.62 -10.36
N TYR A 383 -21.12 18.81 -11.33
CA TYR A 383 -21.45 19.44 -12.61
C TYR A 383 -22.47 18.61 -13.40
N LEU A 384 -22.28 17.29 -13.47
CA LEU A 384 -23.24 16.38 -14.13
C LEU A 384 -24.63 16.46 -13.49
N SER A 385 -24.70 16.41 -12.17
CA SER A 385 -25.96 16.55 -11.42
C SER A 385 -26.64 17.89 -11.69
N ALA A 386 -25.88 18.99 -11.67
CA ALA A 386 -26.44 20.32 -11.97
C ALA A 386 -26.94 20.43 -13.43
N LYS A 387 -26.24 19.81 -14.38
CA LYS A 387 -26.65 19.73 -15.79
C LYS A 387 -27.93 18.90 -15.96
N ILE A 388 -28.03 17.76 -15.30
CA ILE A 388 -29.22 16.90 -15.31
C ILE A 388 -30.43 17.65 -14.75
N ALA A 389 -30.28 18.30 -13.59
CA ALA A 389 -31.35 19.08 -12.97
C ALA A 389 -31.84 20.22 -13.89
N SER A 390 -30.89 20.97 -14.47
CA SER A 390 -31.19 22.13 -15.32
C SER A 390 -31.83 21.75 -16.67
N SER A 391 -31.64 20.50 -17.13
CA SER A 391 -32.29 20.02 -18.36
C SER A 391 -33.82 20.04 -18.29
N ARG A 392 -34.40 20.05 -17.07
CA ARG A 392 -35.85 20.15 -16.83
C ARG A 392 -36.45 21.51 -17.20
N ILE A 393 -35.64 22.55 -17.41
CA ILE A 393 -36.11 23.88 -17.80
C ILE A 393 -36.46 23.87 -19.30
N SER A 394 -37.72 24.11 -19.63
CA SER A 394 -38.23 24.23 -20.99
C SER A 394 -39.06 25.52 -21.14
N ILE A 395 -39.31 25.94 -22.38
CA ILE A 395 -40.16 27.11 -22.67
C ILE A 395 -41.56 26.91 -22.04
N ALA A 396 -42.16 25.73 -22.25
CA ALA A 396 -43.43 25.36 -21.66
C ALA A 396 -43.42 25.39 -20.11
N PHE A 397 -42.29 25.06 -19.47
CA PHE A 397 -42.13 25.18 -18.03
C PHE A 397 -42.09 26.65 -17.57
N ILE A 398 -41.45 27.54 -18.32
CA ILE A 398 -41.32 28.96 -17.98
C ILE A 398 -42.64 29.72 -18.19
N GLU A 399 -43.41 29.36 -19.23
CA GLU A 399 -44.62 30.10 -19.61
C GLU A 399 -45.85 29.80 -18.76
N LYS A 400 -45.98 28.54 -18.34
CA LYS A 400 -47.03 28.08 -17.40
C LYS A 400 -46.80 28.69 -16.01
#